data_AF-A0A970HFS4-F1
#
_entry.id   AF-A0A970HFS4-F1
#
_cell.length_a   1.000
_cell.length_b   1.000
_cell.length_c   1.000
_cell.angle_alpha   90.00
_cell.angle_beta   90.00
_cell.angle_gamma   90.00
#
_symmetry.space_group_name_H-M   'P 1'
#
loop_
_entity.id
_entity.type
_entity.pdbx_description
1 polymer ?
#
loop_
_entity_poly.entity_id
_entity_poly.type
_entity_poly.pdbx_seq_one_letter_code
_entity_poly.pdbx_strand_id
1 'polypeptide(L)' 'MATFVQLLVGGISIGALYALPALGISLIWNAAGVFNFANGEFVMISSYLMYSMLVGR' A
#
# COMPACT_ATOMS: atom_id res chain seq x y z
N MET A 1 -21.35 21.00 5.16
CA MET A 1 -20.87 20.01 6.15
C MET A 1 -20.64 18.63 5.53
N ALA A 2 -21.54 18.12 4.68
CA ALA A 2 -21.40 16.81 4.03
C ALA A 2 -20.06 16.62 3.28
N THR A 3 -19.63 17.60 2.48
CA THR A 3 -18.38 17.54 1.71
C THR A 3 -17.13 17.44 2.58
N PHE A 4 -17.11 18.11 3.74
CA PHE A 4 -15.97 18.05 4.66
C PHE A 4 -15.80 16.64 5.24
N VAL A 5 -16.91 16.03 5.69
CA VAL A 5 -16.90 14.66 6.22
C VAL A 5 -16.51 13.66 5.14
N GLN A 6 -17.02 13.81 3.92
CA GLN A 6 -16.64 12.95 2.78
C GLN A 6 -15.15 13.05 2.47
N LEU A 7 -14.58 14.26 2.47
CA LEU A 7 -13.16 14.46 2.19
C LEU A 7 -12.27 13.92 3.32
N LEU A 8 -12.70 14.08 4.58
CA LEU A 8 -12.01 13.52 5.75
C LEU A 8 -11.94 11.98 5.66
N VAL A 9 -13.08 11.33 5.42
CA VAL A 9 -13.16 9.86 5.32
C VAL A 9 -12.39 9.35 4.10
N GLY A 10 -12.52 10.02 2.94
CA GLY A 10 -11.74 9.68 1.75
C GLY A 10 -10.23 9.82 1.97
N GLY A 11 -9.81 10.90 2.63
CA GLY A 11 -8.40 11.14 2.97
C GLY A 11 -7.83 10.09 3.93
N ILE A 12 -8.57 9.72 4.97
CA ILE A 12 -8.18 8.64 5.89
C ILE A 12 -8.10 7.30 5.15
N SER A 13 -9.05 7.03 4.25
CA SER A 13 -9.09 5.76 3.50
C SER A 13 -7.86 5.60 2.60
N ILE A 14 -7.51 6.65 1.86
CA ILE A 14 -6.31 6.66 0.99
C ILE A 14 -5.04 6.64 1.85
N GLY A 15 -5.00 7.39 2.94
CA GLY A 15 -3.88 7.39 3.89
C GLY A 15 -3.63 6.01 4.49
N ALA A 16 -4.68 5.30 4.89
CA ALA A 16 -4.59 3.94 5.41
C ALA A 16 -4.05 2.95 4.37
N LEU A 17 -4.48 3.07 3.11
CA LEU A 17 -3.96 2.24 2.01
C LEU A 17 -2.45 2.39 1.84
N TYR A 18 -1.91 3.61 1.93
CA TYR A 18 -0.46 3.83 1.83
C TYR A 18 0.31 3.54 3.12
N ALA A 19 -0.33 3.68 4.28
CA ALA A 19 0.30 3.39 5.57
C ALA A 19 0.49 1.88 5.81
N LEU A 20 -0.39 1.03 5.27
CA LEU A 20 -0.35 -0.42 5.47
C LEU A 20 0.97 -1.07 4.97
N PRO A 21 1.46 -0.83 3.74
CA PRO A 21 2.76 -1.34 3.29
C PRO A 21 3.94 -0.85 4.14
N ALA A 22 3.92 0.43 4.55
CA ALA A 22 4.95 1.02 5.40
C ALA A 22 4.99 0.33 6.78
N LEU A 23 3.82 0.04 7.35
CA LEU A 23 3.70 -0.73 8.59
C LEU A 23 4.28 -2.13 8.43
N GLY A 24 4.02 -2.83 7.32
CA GLY A 24 4.59 -4.16 7.06
C GLY A 24 6.12 -4.20 7.11
N ILE A 25 6.78 -3.23 6.47
CA ILE A 25 8.25 -3.11 6.52
C ILE A 25 8.73 -2.82 7.94
N SER A 26 8.04 -1.93 8.66
CA SER A 26 8.39 -1.58 10.05
C SER A 26 8.25 -2.77 11.01
N LEU A 27 7.22 -3.60 10.82
CA LEU A 27 6.97 -4.80 11.63
C LEU A 27 8.06 -5.85 11.43
N ILE A 28 8.45 -6.09 10.17
CA ILE A 28 9.51 -7.06 9.85
C ILE A 28 10.85 -6.60 10.42
N TRP A 29 11.17 -5.31 10.29
CA TRP A 29 12.38 -4.75 10.89
C TRP A 29 12.39 -4.91 12.41
N ASN A 30 11.27 -4.61 13.08
CA ASN A 30 11.16 -4.76 14.53
C ASN A 30 11.22 -6.24 14.98
N ALA A 31 10.67 -7.16 14.21
CA ALA A 31 10.63 -8.58 14.58
C ALA A 31 11.94 -9.32 14.28
N ALA A 32 12.57 -9.05 13.13
CA ALA A 32 13.71 -9.81 12.64
C ALA A 32 15.05 -9.06 12.69
N GLY A 33 15.03 -7.73 12.85
CA GLY A 33 16.24 -6.89 12.83
C GLY A 33 16.95 -6.85 11.46
N VAL A 34 16.32 -7.41 10.42
CA VAL A 34 16.86 -7.47 9.06
C VAL A 34 15.88 -6.88 8.06
N PHE A 35 16.42 -6.21 7.05
CA PHE A 35 15.62 -5.62 5.99
C PHE A 35 15.18 -6.69 4.99
N ASN A 36 13.87 -6.78 4.72
CA ASN A 36 13.31 -7.77 3.80
C ASN A 36 12.97 -7.11 2.45
N PHE A 37 13.79 -7.40 1.44
CA PHE A 37 13.60 -6.91 0.07
C PHE A 37 12.46 -7.57 -0.72
N ALA A 38 11.97 -8.74 -0.28
CA ALA A 38 10.86 -9.42 -0.94
C ALA A 38 9.54 -8.62 -0.85
N ASN A 39 9.38 -7.75 0.16
CA ASN A 39 8.25 -6.83 0.21
C ASN A 39 8.22 -5.87 -0.98
N GLY A 40 9.39 -5.42 -1.44
CA GLY A 40 9.48 -4.57 -2.64
C GLY A 40 9.11 -5.32 -3.92
N GLU A 41 9.53 -6.58 -4.04
CA GLU A 41 9.17 -7.44 -5.17
C GLU A 41 7.67 -7.76 -5.19
N PHE A 42 7.05 -7.98 -4.02
CA PHE A 42 5.59 -8.19 -3.92
C PHE A 42 4.79 -6.99 -4.47
N VAL A 43 5.22 -5.77 -4.16
CA VAL A 43 4.60 -4.55 -4.71
C VAL A 43 4.77 -4.49 -6.23
N MET A 44 5.93 -4.88 -6.75
CA MET A 44 6.19 -4.92 -8.19
C MET A 44 5.25 -5.90 -8.92
N ILE A 45 5.05 -7.10 -8.37
CA ILE A 45 4.11 -8.10 -8.92
C ILE A 45 2.68 -7.56 -8.97
N SER A 46 2.21 -6.95 -7.88
CA SER A 46 0.85 -6.37 -7.84
C SER A 46 0.66 -5.26 -8.89
N SER A 47 1.70 -4.46 -9.12
CA SER A 47 1.68 -3.37 -10.10
C SER A 47 1.66 -3.91 -11.53
N TYR A 48 2.46 -4.94 -11.82
CA TYR A 48 2.47 -5.61 -13.13
C TYR A 48 1.14 -6.33 -13.42
N LEU A 49 0.54 -6.97 -12.42
CA LEU A 49 -0.77 -7.60 -12.56
C LEU A 49 -1.84 -6.56 -12.89
N MET A 50 -1.90 -5.46 -12.14
CA MET A 50 -2.81 -4.34 -12.41
C MET A 50 -2.61 -3.77 -13.82
N TYR A 51 -1.35 -3.56 -14.22
CA TYR A 51 -1.00 -3.09 -15.55
C TYR A 51 -1.47 -4.06 -16.65
N SER A 52 -1.26 -5.37 -16.45
CA SER A 52 -1.69 -6.40 -17.40
C SER A 52 -3.21 -6.41 -17.58
N MET A 53 -3.97 -6.25 -16.50
CA MET A 53 -5.43 -6.18 -16.53
C MET A 53 -5.95 -4.88 -17.17
N LEU A 54 -5.23 -3.77 -16.98
CA LEU A 54 -5.61 -2.47 -17.53
C LEU A 54 -5.31 -2.37 -19.03
N VAL A 55 -4.16 -2.88 -19.49
CA VAL A 55 -3.70 -2.76 -20.88
C VAL A 55 -4.24 -3.89 -21.76
N GLY A 56 -4.60 -5.04 -21.17
CA GLY A 56 -5.54 -6.02 -21.74
C GLY A 56 -5.44 -6.23 -23.26
N ARG A 57 -4.28 -6.70 -23.72
CA ARG A 57 -4.18 -7.57 -24.90
C ARG A 57 -4.06 -9.01 -24.45
#